data_AF-G9A7B1-F1
#
_entry.id   AF-G9A7B1-F1
#
_cell.length_a   1.000
_cell.length_b   1.000
_cell.length_c   1.000
_cell.angle_alpha   90.00
_cell.angle_beta   90.00
_cell.angle_gamma   90.00
#
_symmetry.space_group_name_H-M   'P 1'
#
loop_
_entity.id
_entity.type
_entity.pdbx_description
1 polymer ?
#
loop_
_entity_poly.entity_id
_entity_poly.type
_entity_poly.pdbx_seq_one_letter_code
_entity_poly.pdbx_strand_id
1 'polypeptide(L)'
;MAPNPSRTPSKGRTMKRLLNRTLAAVIMTVASMGAACGTSAPASVDGLRRVVGTDLIGARGATPADQRKIDRTVVGLCAAAVWTKGECSRHGEGQE
;
A
#
# COMPACT_ATOMS: atom_id res chain seq x y z
N MET A 1 59.83 0.45 -36.55
CA MET A 1 58.35 0.61 -36.44
C MET A 1 57.78 -0.73 -36.00
N ALA A 2 57.36 -0.89 -34.75
CA ALA A 2 56.73 -2.13 -34.27
C ALA A 2 55.35 -1.78 -33.67
N PRO A 3 54.27 -2.45 -34.07
CA PRO A 3 52.96 -2.21 -33.48
C PRO A 3 52.86 -2.85 -32.09
N ASN A 4 52.36 -2.07 -31.13
CA ASN A 4 52.21 -2.42 -29.72
C ASN A 4 50.96 -3.33 -29.52
N PRO A 5 51.06 -4.47 -28.83
CA PRO A 5 49.97 -5.44 -28.77
C PRO A 5 48.88 -5.03 -27.78
N SER A 6 47.63 -5.18 -28.24
CA SER A 6 46.44 -5.45 -27.42
C SER A 6 46.06 -4.40 -26.36
N ARG A 7 45.35 -3.35 -26.80
CA ARG A 7 44.27 -2.77 -25.98
C ARG A 7 43.03 -3.66 -26.11
N THR A 8 42.75 -4.49 -25.11
CA THR A 8 41.39 -5.02 -24.91
C THR A 8 40.82 -4.65 -23.53
N PRO A 9 40.53 -3.36 -23.25
CA PRO A 9 39.82 -2.95 -22.04
C PRO A 9 38.29 -3.05 -22.16
N SER A 10 37.77 -3.48 -23.33
CA SER A 10 36.34 -3.38 -23.70
C SER A 10 35.45 -4.37 -22.94
N LYS A 11 35.80 -5.66 -22.90
CA LYS A 11 34.93 -6.72 -22.35
C LYS A 11 34.70 -6.59 -20.84
N GLY A 12 35.74 -6.27 -20.08
CA GLY A 12 35.65 -6.07 -18.63
C GLY A 12 34.85 -4.82 -18.23
N ARG A 13 34.88 -3.77 -19.08
CA ARG A 13 34.09 -2.54 -18.85
C ARG A 13 32.60 -2.76 -19.12
N THR A 14 32.27 -3.53 -20.17
CA THR A 14 30.88 -3.90 -20.49
C THR A 14 30.29 -4.83 -19.45
N MET A 15 31.05 -5.82 -18.97
CA MET A 15 30.61 -6.74 -17.92
C MET A 15 30.33 -6.00 -16.60
N LYS A 16 31.23 -5.09 -16.18
CA LYS A 16 31.01 -4.25 -14.98
C LYS A 16 29.78 -3.35 -15.11
N ARG A 17 29.52 -2.80 -16.29
CA ARG A 17 28.31 -1.99 -16.56
C ARG A 17 27.03 -2.82 -16.49
N LEU A 18 27.06 -4.05 -16.97
CA LEU A 18 25.92 -4.98 -16.87
C LEU A 18 25.66 -5.37 -15.40
N LEU A 19 26.71 -5.73 -14.65
CA LEU A 19 26.59 -6.03 -13.21
C LEU A 19 26.01 -4.86 -12.40
N ASN A 20 26.49 -3.64 -12.66
CA ASN A 20 25.97 -2.47 -11.96
C ASN A 20 24.49 -2.20 -12.29
N ARG A 21 24.08 -2.44 -13.54
CA ARG A 21 22.68 -2.29 -13.96
C ARG A 21 21.77 -3.34 -13.34
N THR A 22 22.20 -4.61 -13.30
CA THR A 22 21.43 -5.68 -12.67
C THR A 22 21.32 -5.47 -11.16
N LEU A 23 22.41 -5.06 -10.50
CA LEU A 23 22.38 -4.73 -9.08
C LEU A 23 21.41 -3.58 -8.79
N ALA A 24 21.46 -2.50 -9.58
CA ALA A 24 20.52 -1.38 -9.44
C ALA A 24 19.06 -1.81 -9.64
N ALA A 25 18.78 -2.65 -10.64
CA ALA A 25 17.43 -3.18 -10.88
C ALA A 25 16.93 -4.04 -9.71
N VAL A 26 17.80 -4.90 -9.14
CA VAL A 26 17.46 -5.73 -7.97
C VAL A 26 17.15 -4.85 -6.76
N ILE A 27 17.99 -3.84 -6.47
CA ILE A 27 17.78 -2.93 -5.33
C ILE A 27 16.44 -2.18 -5.48
N MET A 28 16.17 -1.64 -6.67
CA MET A 28 14.90 -0.94 -6.94
C MET A 28 13.68 -1.85 -6.78
N THR A 29 13.80 -3.13 -7.17
CA THR A 29 12.73 -4.11 -7.03
C THR A 29 12.47 -4.44 -5.56
N VAL A 30 13.52 -4.69 -4.77
CA VAL A 30 13.38 -4.98 -3.33
C VAL A 30 12.82 -3.76 -2.56
N ALA A 31 13.28 -2.56 -2.87
CA ALA A 31 12.80 -1.33 -2.23
C ALA A 31 11.31 -1.06 -2.54
N SER A 32 10.88 -1.30 -3.77
CA SER A 32 9.47 -1.09 -4.18
C SER A 32 8.52 -2.13 -3.58
N MET A 33 8.96 -3.38 -3.38
CA MET A 33 8.17 -4.40 -2.67
C MET A 33 7.92 -4.03 -1.21
N GLY A 34 8.93 -3.48 -0.51
CA GLY A 34 8.77 -3.03 0.88
C GLY A 34 7.79 -1.87 1.06
N ALA A 35 7.68 -0.99 0.06
CA ALA A 35 6.76 0.15 0.11
C ALA A 35 5.28 -0.23 -0.14
N ALA A 36 5.02 -1.37 -0.79
CA ALA A 36 3.66 -1.78 -1.14
C ALA A 36 2.89 -2.42 0.02
N CYS A 37 3.59 -3.05 0.97
CA CYS A 37 2.99 -3.69 2.14
C CYS A 37 3.48 -2.98 3.41
N GLY A 38 2.94 -1.80 3.67
CA GLY A 38 3.27 -1.02 4.86
C GLY A 38 2.46 -1.46 6.08
N THR A 39 3.12 -1.60 7.23
CA THR A 39 2.46 -1.75 8.55
C THR A 39 2.22 -0.42 9.25
N SER A 40 2.60 0.69 8.59
CA SER A 40 2.42 2.04 9.11
C SER A 40 0.96 2.49 9.03
N ALA A 41 0.59 3.43 9.90
CA ALA A 41 -0.73 4.03 9.84
C ALA A 41 -0.97 4.74 8.49
N PRO A 42 -2.24 4.84 8.03
CA PRO A 42 -2.58 5.57 6.82
C PRO A 42 -2.09 7.02 6.87
N ALA A 43 -1.43 7.46 5.80
CA ALA A 43 -0.90 8.82 5.72
C ALA A 43 -1.98 9.90 5.51
N SER A 44 -3.18 9.52 5.09
CA SER A 44 -4.29 10.46 4.89
C SER A 44 -5.66 9.81 5.14
N VAL A 45 -6.53 10.55 5.83
CA VAL A 45 -7.92 10.16 6.07
C VAL A 45 -8.71 10.13 4.76
N ASP A 46 -8.55 11.15 3.91
CA ASP A 46 -9.22 11.21 2.59
C ASP A 46 -8.79 10.06 1.66
N GLY A 47 -7.50 9.70 1.68
CA GLY A 47 -6.99 8.57 0.92
C GLY A 47 -7.60 7.26 1.42
N LEU A 48 -7.65 7.07 2.74
CA LEU A 48 -8.28 5.90 3.34
C LEU A 48 -9.77 5.82 2.99
N ARG A 49 -10.49 6.94 3.06
CA ARG A 49 -11.93 7.02 2.72
C ARG A 49 -12.20 6.52 1.29
N ARG A 50 -11.35 6.86 0.32
CA ARG A 50 -11.49 6.37 -1.06
C ARG A 50 -11.31 4.85 -1.18
N VAL A 51 -10.51 4.24 -0.32
CA VAL A 51 -10.27 2.79 -0.32
C VAL A 51 -11.40 2.05 0.38
N VAL A 52 -11.85 2.52 1.54
CA VAL A 52 -12.89 1.84 2.33
C VAL A 52 -14.31 2.10 1.83
N GLY A 53 -14.55 3.25 1.17
CA GLY A 53 -15.87 3.63 0.68
C GLY A 53 -16.91 3.87 1.79
N THR A 54 -18.18 3.67 1.44
CA THR A 54 -19.35 3.98 2.27
C THR A 54 -20.36 2.83 2.35
N ASP A 55 -20.02 1.65 1.82
CA ASP A 55 -20.97 0.52 1.69
C ASP A 55 -21.43 -0.05 3.04
N LEU A 56 -20.66 0.18 4.10
CA LEU A 56 -21.00 -0.24 5.45
C LEU A 56 -21.99 0.72 6.16
N ILE A 57 -22.30 1.88 5.58
CA ILE A 57 -23.29 2.81 6.15
C ILE A 57 -24.68 2.16 6.07
N GLY A 58 -25.29 1.89 7.22
CA GLY A 58 -26.59 1.23 7.32
C GLY A 58 -26.57 -0.28 7.00
N ALA A 59 -25.40 -0.87 6.75
CA ALA A 59 -25.29 -2.30 6.51
C ALA A 59 -25.69 -3.11 7.76
N ARG A 60 -26.48 -4.16 7.54
CA ARG A 60 -26.82 -5.14 8.59
C ARG A 60 -26.15 -6.48 8.31
N GLY A 61 -25.57 -7.06 9.36
CA GLY A 61 -25.01 -8.40 9.31
C GLY A 61 -26.11 -9.44 9.20
N ALA A 62 -25.85 -10.54 8.49
CA ALA A 62 -26.77 -11.67 8.40
C ALA A 62 -26.97 -12.37 9.76
N THR A 63 -25.97 -12.27 10.64
CA THR A 63 -26.00 -12.81 11.99
C THR A 63 -25.58 -11.76 13.02
N PRO A 64 -25.89 -11.95 14.31
CA PRO A 64 -25.35 -11.09 15.37
C PRO A 64 -23.81 -11.06 15.40
N ALA A 65 -23.15 -12.14 15.00
CA ALA A 65 -21.69 -12.19 14.92
C ALA A 65 -21.16 -11.29 13.79
N ASP A 66 -21.87 -11.24 12.66
CA ASP A 66 -21.50 -10.37 11.54
C ASP A 66 -21.82 -8.91 11.85
N GLN A 67 -22.94 -8.62 12.51
CA GLN A 67 -23.25 -7.27 12.98
C GLN A 67 -22.12 -6.74 13.87
N ARG A 68 -21.66 -7.53 14.86
CA ARG A 68 -20.52 -7.14 15.70
C ARG A 68 -19.23 -6.87 14.93
N LYS A 69 -18.99 -7.54 13.79
CA LYS A 69 -17.81 -7.26 12.95
C LYS A 69 -17.97 -5.94 12.20
N ILE A 70 -19.18 -5.67 11.67
CA ILE A 70 -19.52 -4.40 11.03
C ILE A 70 -19.36 -3.26 12.05
N ASP A 71 -20.02 -3.37 13.20
CA ASP A 71 -20.00 -2.33 14.25
C ASP A 71 -18.58 -1.96 14.68
N ARG A 72 -17.72 -2.97 14.93
CA ARG A 72 -16.30 -2.72 15.28
C ARG A 72 -15.53 -1.99 14.18
N THR A 73 -15.81 -2.33 12.92
CA THR A 73 -15.16 -1.68 11.78
C THR A 73 -15.61 -0.22 11.67
N VAL A 74 -16.93 0.03 11.77
CA VAL A 74 -17.50 1.38 11.70
C VAL A 74 -17.00 2.26 12.84
N VAL A 75 -16.95 1.75 14.07
CA VAL A 75 -16.41 2.50 15.21
C VAL A 75 -14.99 3.00 14.93
N GLY A 76 -14.13 2.17 14.35
CA GLY A 76 -12.77 2.57 13.97
C GLY A 76 -12.74 3.69 12.91
N LEU A 77 -13.57 3.57 11.87
CA LEU A 77 -13.67 4.57 10.80
C LEU A 77 -14.21 5.92 11.31
N CYS A 78 -15.19 5.89 12.21
CA CYS A 78 -15.78 7.06 12.84
C CYS A 78 -14.81 7.73 13.82
N ALA A 79 -14.11 6.96 14.64
CA ALA A 79 -13.11 7.48 15.57
C ALA A 79 -11.94 8.16 14.84
N ALA A 80 -11.54 7.62 13.68
CA ALA A 80 -10.49 8.19 12.83
C ALA A 80 -10.99 9.32 11.90
N ALA A 81 -12.26 9.75 12.03
CA ALA A 81 -12.89 10.77 11.19
C ALA A 81 -12.86 10.47 9.67
N VAL A 82 -12.80 9.19 9.29
CA VAL A 82 -12.87 8.73 7.89
C VAL A 82 -14.27 8.94 7.30
N TRP A 83 -15.27 8.77 8.15
CA TRP A 83 -16.65 9.12 7.88
C TRP A 83 -17.04 10.37 8.65
N THR A 84 -17.97 11.14 8.06
CA THR A 84 -18.55 12.31 8.71
C THR A 84 -19.44 11.89 9.88
N LYS A 85 -19.71 12.83 10.80
CA LYS A 85 -20.62 12.58 11.92
C LYS A 85 -22.00 12.09 11.47
N GLY A 86 -22.53 12.64 10.37
CA GLY A 86 -23.82 12.23 9.82
C GLY A 86 -23.81 10.80 9.28
N GLU A 87 -22.73 10.40 8.61
CA GLU A 87 -22.55 9.03 8.13
C GLU A 87 -22.44 8.03 9.28
N CYS A 88 -21.72 8.40 10.34
CA CYS A 88 -21.61 7.60 11.56
C CYS A 88 -22.94 7.43 12.27
N SER A 89 -23.76 8.49 12.35
CA SER A 89 -25.09 8.41 12.95
C SER A 89 -26.01 7.43 12.19
N ARG A 90 -25.97 7.44 10.86
CA ARG A 90 -26.79 6.55 10.01
C ARG A 90 -26.46 5.07 10.14
N HIS A 91 -25.32 4.72 10.74
CA HIS A 91 -25.02 3.33 11.10
C HIS A 91 -25.73 2.90 12.40
N GLY A 92 -25.89 3.81 13.38
CA GLY A 92 -26.47 3.53 14.69
C GLY A 92 -28.00 3.39 14.71
N GLU A 93 -28.69 3.82 13.65
CA GLU A 93 -30.17 3.83 13.53
C GLU A 93 -30.80 2.42 13.42
N GLY A 94 -30.03 1.34 13.63
CA GLY A 94 -30.50 -0.04 13.57
C GLY A 94 -30.75 -0.72 14.92
N GLN A 95 -30.50 -0.05 16.04
CA GLN A 95 -30.69 -0.58 17.39
C GLN A 95 -31.93 0.04 18.06
N GLU A 96 -33.11 -0.48 17.70
CA GLU A 96 -34.37 -0.35 18.45
C GLU A 96 -35.02 -1.73 18.56
#